data_AF-A0A1X7RZW7-F1
#
_entry.id   AF-A0A1X7RZW7-F1
#
_cell.length_a   1.000
_cell.length_b   1.000
_cell.length_c   1.000
_cell.angle_alpha   90.00
_cell.angle_beta   90.00
_cell.angle_gamma   90.00
#
_symmetry.space_group_name_H-M   'P 1'
#
loop_
_entity.id
_entity.type
_entity.pdbx_description
1 polymer ?
#
loop_
_entity_poly.entity_id
_entity_poly.type
_entity_poly.pdbx_seq_one_letter_code
_entity_poly.pdbx_strand_id
1 'polypeptide(L)'
;MGILDIPAELLQSIFILITPDAHVLVSRKKDPDQRQDFCEADVLNRSEWRKLLNIRYTCRGFRSNLDRALDSAKKTGDSRLIMELVEHKECPSIREEGKRSGNHDSSMAFITSFYFLRVSCPHLIRVSKPGEEAYAEESLEFFAADFALPAVVHLPTSSSSHLISISHTTLCRRPDTANRPAFIHAVGGIIRGIMNPRLVFPTFRTPYLTPVTAEGLSLMACLFTTRASQLIELEYTNDEEEAVVIRLPGHAAAVERLRLCEEAAPLRLTATETGVDGRFGLSGDRIGP
;
A
#
# COMPACT_ATOMS: atom_id res chain seq x y z
N MET A 1 -14.36 19.03 36.35
CA MET A 1 -14.04 17.64 35.95
C MET A 1 -12.74 17.67 35.19
N GLY A 2 -11.72 17.01 35.72
CA GLY A 2 -10.46 16.83 35.01
C GLY A 2 -10.55 15.60 34.10
N ILE A 3 -9.71 15.53 33.07
CA ILE A 3 -9.62 14.36 32.18
C ILE A 3 -9.21 13.06 32.93
N LEU A 4 -8.79 13.19 34.20
CA LEU A 4 -8.47 12.11 35.13
C LEU A 4 -9.71 11.49 35.81
N ASP A 5 -10.88 12.13 35.76
CA ASP A 5 -12.13 11.62 36.33
C ASP A 5 -12.88 10.70 35.33
N ILE A 6 -12.33 10.51 34.13
CA ILE A 6 -12.92 9.70 33.07
C ILE A 6 -12.60 8.21 33.36
N PRO A 7 -13.60 7.31 33.27
CA PRO A 7 -13.40 5.86 33.34
C PRO A 7 -12.29 5.37 32.39
N ALA A 8 -11.52 4.38 32.83
CA ALA A 8 -10.35 3.88 32.11
C ALA A 8 -10.71 3.38 30.69
N GLU A 9 -11.90 2.81 30.52
CA GLU A 9 -12.41 2.29 29.26
C GLU A 9 -12.68 3.42 28.25
N LEU A 10 -13.23 4.55 28.72
CA LEU A 10 -13.46 5.72 27.89
C LEU A 10 -12.14 6.41 27.53
N LEU A 11 -11.19 6.49 28.47
CA LEU A 11 -9.84 6.99 28.19
C LEU A 11 -9.10 6.14 27.16
N GLN A 12 -9.21 4.81 27.26
CA GLN A 12 -8.60 3.90 26.29
C GLN A 12 -9.21 4.10 24.89
N SER A 13 -10.54 4.26 24.80
CA SER A 13 -11.23 4.54 23.53
C SER A 13 -10.79 5.87 22.93
N ILE A 14 -10.67 6.92 23.74
CA ILE A 14 -10.14 8.22 23.30
C ILE A 14 -8.72 8.06 22.78
N PHE A 15 -7.85 7.34 23.49
CA PHE A 15 -6.47 7.12 23.06
C PHE A 15 -6.38 6.34 21.75
N ILE A 16 -7.23 5.33 21.54
CA ILE A 16 -7.31 4.61 20.25
C ILE A 16 -7.69 5.60 19.14
N LEU A 17 -8.73 6.42 19.35
CA LEU A 17 -9.23 7.38 18.35
C LEU A 17 -8.20 8.45 17.95
N ILE A 18 -7.31 8.85 18.88
CA ILE A 18 -6.26 9.83 18.58
C ILE A 18 -4.92 9.20 18.18
N THR A 19 -4.83 7.87 18.14
CA THR A 19 -3.61 7.19 17.66
C THR A 19 -3.58 7.30 16.14
N PRO A 20 -2.60 8.01 15.55
CA PRO A 20 -2.53 8.14 14.10
C PRO A 20 -2.04 6.83 13.47
N ASP A 21 -2.20 6.72 12.15
CA ASP A 21 -1.45 5.76 11.37
C ASP A 21 0.03 6.16 11.28
N ALA A 22 0.91 5.21 10.97
CA ALA A 22 2.33 5.46 10.70
C ALA A 22 2.59 5.43 9.20
N HIS A 23 2.85 6.58 8.61
CA HIS A 23 3.16 6.68 7.19
C HIS A 23 4.64 6.42 6.97
N VAL A 24 4.98 5.52 6.06
CA VAL A 24 6.36 5.17 5.74
C VAL A 24 6.73 5.42 4.30
N LEU A 25 7.90 6.01 4.14
CA LEU A 25 8.60 6.15 2.88
C LEU A 25 9.71 5.11 2.84
N VAL A 26 9.77 4.34 1.76
CA VAL A 26 10.88 3.44 1.47
C VAL A 26 11.63 3.85 0.21
N SER A 27 12.95 3.75 0.27
CA SER A 27 13.85 4.11 -0.82
C SER A 27 14.96 3.07 -0.94
N ARG A 28 15.39 2.83 -2.18
CA ARG A 28 16.60 2.06 -2.48
C ARG A 28 17.70 3.06 -2.80
N LYS A 29 18.78 3.01 -2.04
CA LYS A 29 19.89 3.96 -2.14
C LYS A 29 21.16 3.27 -2.60
N LYS A 30 21.92 3.96 -3.45
CA LYS A 30 23.27 3.61 -3.82
C LYS A 30 24.23 4.35 -2.89
N ASP A 31 25.00 3.59 -2.12
CA ASP A 31 26.09 4.14 -1.34
C ASP A 31 27.28 4.41 -2.28
N PRO A 32 27.72 5.68 -2.46
CA PRO A 32 28.86 5.98 -3.32
C PRO A 32 30.18 5.36 -2.80
N ASP A 33 30.25 5.08 -1.50
CA ASP A 33 31.45 4.56 -0.83
C ASP A 33 31.42 3.02 -0.72
N GLN A 34 30.30 2.36 -1.03
CA GLN A 34 30.16 0.89 -1.00
C GLN A 34 29.78 0.30 -2.36
N ARG A 35 30.10 -0.98 -2.56
CA ARG A 35 29.75 -1.71 -3.79
C ARG A 35 28.30 -2.18 -3.84
N GLN A 36 27.57 -2.12 -2.73
CA GLN A 36 26.22 -2.67 -2.61
C GLN A 36 25.21 -1.57 -2.30
N ASP A 37 24.08 -1.61 -3.00
CA ASP A 37 22.91 -0.81 -2.65
C ASP A 37 22.40 -1.18 -1.25
N PHE A 38 21.70 -0.24 -0.60
CA PHE A 38 20.98 -0.47 0.64
C PHE A 38 19.55 0.06 0.55
N CYS A 39 18.68 -0.40 1.45
CA CYS A 39 17.30 0.08 1.53
C CYS A 39 17.12 0.89 2.82
N GLU A 40 16.40 2.01 2.73
CA GLU A 40 16.00 2.83 3.86
C GLU A 40 14.48 2.84 3.98
N ALA A 41 13.99 2.82 5.22
CA ALA A 41 12.58 3.05 5.53
C ALA A 41 12.49 4.13 6.61
N ASP A 42 11.74 5.18 6.30
CA ASP A 42 11.55 6.35 7.14
C ASP A 42 10.08 6.55 7.46
N VAL A 43 9.80 6.98 8.69
CA VAL A 43 8.45 7.42 9.08
C VAL A 43 8.29 8.89 8.70
N LEU A 44 7.21 9.23 7.99
CA LEU A 44 6.94 10.58 7.50
C LEU A 44 6.31 11.46 8.57
N ASN A 45 5.31 10.94 9.29
CA ASN A 45 4.59 11.69 10.33
C ASN A 45 5.22 11.56 11.74
N ARG A 46 6.57 11.54 11.83
CA ARG A 46 7.30 11.46 13.11
C ARG A 46 6.89 12.52 14.12
N SER A 47 6.51 13.72 13.64
CA SER A 47 6.10 14.83 14.51
C SER A 47 4.77 14.56 15.21
N GLU A 48 3.81 13.90 14.56
CA GLU A 48 2.52 13.51 15.13
C GLU A 48 2.70 12.43 16.19
N TRP A 49 3.46 11.39 15.84
CA TRP A 49 3.84 10.35 16.79
C TRP A 49 4.60 10.90 17.98
N ARG A 50 5.48 11.88 17.79
CA ARG A 50 6.18 12.54 18.91
C ARG A 50 5.21 13.30 19.82
N LYS A 51 4.18 13.98 19.27
CA LYS A 51 3.16 14.66 20.09
C LYS A 51 2.41 13.65 20.97
N LEU A 52 1.99 12.52 20.40
CA LEU A 52 1.32 11.45 21.14
C LEU A 52 2.22 10.84 22.22
N LEU A 53 3.47 10.51 21.86
CA LEU A 53 4.44 9.95 22.80
C LEU A 53 4.85 10.96 23.89
N ASN A 54 4.81 12.26 23.63
CA ASN A 54 5.05 13.27 24.67
C ASN A 54 4.01 13.23 25.79
N ILE A 55 2.75 12.87 25.51
CA ILE A 55 1.71 12.69 26.53
C ILE A 55 2.13 11.58 27.51
N ARG A 56 2.72 10.50 26.99
CA ARG A 56 3.27 9.40 27.77
C ARG A 56 4.32 9.84 28.80
N TYR A 57 5.20 10.78 28.41
CA TYR A 57 6.29 11.26 29.25
C TYR A 57 5.84 12.33 30.25
N THR A 58 4.95 13.22 29.82
CA THR A 58 4.52 14.39 30.60
C THR A 58 3.43 14.04 31.62
N CYS A 59 2.58 13.05 31.33
CA CYS A 59 1.46 12.68 32.19
C CYS A 59 1.55 11.23 32.66
N ARG A 60 2.28 10.99 33.76
CA ARG A 60 2.49 9.63 34.32
C ARG A 60 1.20 8.86 34.60
N GLY A 61 0.13 9.54 35.01
CA GLY A 61 -1.18 8.94 35.28
C GLY A 61 -1.86 8.32 34.04
N PHE A 62 -1.52 8.80 32.83
CA PHE A 62 -2.07 8.27 31.58
C PHE A 62 -1.16 7.26 30.90
N ARG A 63 0.09 7.09 31.36
CA ARG A 63 1.08 6.27 30.68
C ARG A 63 0.63 4.83 30.46
N SER A 64 0.07 4.17 31.47
CA SER A 64 -0.39 2.77 31.36
C SER A 64 -1.59 2.62 30.42
N ASN A 65 -2.53 3.57 30.46
CA ASN A 65 -3.71 3.56 29.59
C ASN A 65 -3.33 3.86 28.14
N LEU A 66 -2.42 4.81 27.91
CA LEU A 66 -1.88 5.11 26.58
C LEU A 66 -1.07 3.94 26.02
N ASP A 67 -0.17 3.34 26.81
CA ASP A 67 0.62 2.19 26.37
C ASP A 67 -0.30 1.00 26.00
N ARG A 68 -1.36 0.76 26.78
CA ARG A 68 -2.38 -0.25 26.47
C ARG A 68 -3.20 0.08 25.22
N ALA A 69 -3.60 1.33 25.06
CA ALA A 69 -4.36 1.80 23.90
C ALA A 69 -3.54 1.69 22.61
N LEU A 70 -2.26 2.08 22.65
CA LEU A 70 -1.34 1.97 21.52
C LEU A 70 -1.12 0.51 21.11
N ASP A 71 -0.86 -0.37 22.09
CA ASP A 71 -0.70 -1.79 21.83
C ASP A 71 -1.99 -2.41 21.27
N SER A 72 -3.14 -2.04 21.84
CA SER A 72 -4.45 -2.46 21.34
C SER A 72 -4.69 -1.99 19.91
N ALA A 73 -4.55 -0.70 19.62
CA ALA A 73 -4.80 -0.11 18.31
C ALA A 73 -3.91 -0.74 17.23
N LYS A 74 -2.65 -1.01 17.54
CA LYS A 74 -1.74 -1.71 16.62
C LYS A 74 -2.18 -3.16 16.38
N LYS A 75 -2.61 -3.88 17.43
CA LYS A 75 -3.03 -5.29 17.36
C LYS A 75 -4.38 -5.51 16.69
N THR A 76 -5.29 -4.56 16.79
CA THR A 76 -6.62 -4.61 16.15
C THR A 76 -6.60 -4.02 14.73
N GLY A 77 -5.54 -3.28 14.39
CA GLY A 77 -5.45 -2.58 13.11
C GLY A 77 -6.24 -1.27 13.10
N ASP A 78 -6.54 -0.69 14.25
CA ASP A 78 -7.05 0.69 14.37
C ASP A 78 -5.94 1.72 14.12
N SER A 79 -4.67 1.31 14.27
CA SER A 79 -3.48 2.05 13.85
C SER A 79 -2.57 1.12 13.04
N ARG A 80 -2.24 1.54 11.82
CA ARG A 80 -1.53 0.71 10.84
C ARG A 80 -0.25 1.37 10.37
N LEU A 81 0.62 0.55 9.81
CA LEU A 81 1.68 1.03 8.94
C LEU A 81 1.07 1.31 7.56
N ILE A 82 1.27 2.50 7.01
CA ILE A 82 0.79 2.87 5.67
C ILE A 82 1.99 3.19 4.79
N MET A 83 2.17 2.42 3.72
CA MET A 83 3.07 2.74 2.63
C MET A 83 2.27 3.37 1.50
N GLU A 84 2.22 4.70 1.53
CA GLU A 84 1.41 5.49 0.62
C GLU A 84 2.23 5.93 -0.58
N LEU A 85 2.16 5.15 -1.66
CA LEU A 85 3.02 5.35 -2.83
C LEU A 85 2.63 6.60 -3.63
N VAL A 86 1.53 7.30 -3.30
CA VAL A 86 1.21 8.61 -3.89
C VAL A 86 2.14 9.73 -3.39
N GLU A 87 2.67 9.61 -2.18
CA GLU A 87 3.64 10.56 -1.63
C GLU A 87 5.05 10.31 -2.19
N HIS A 88 5.30 9.11 -2.73
CA HIS A 88 6.53 8.76 -3.43
C HIS A 88 6.55 9.38 -4.83
N LYS A 89 7.22 10.53 -4.97
CA LYS A 89 7.40 11.20 -6.28
C LYS A 89 8.12 10.33 -7.29
N GLU A 90 9.14 9.60 -6.85
CA GLU A 90 9.91 8.69 -7.69
C GLU A 90 9.47 7.25 -7.48
N CYS A 91 9.68 6.43 -8.51
CA CYS A 91 9.39 5.01 -8.38
C CYS A 91 10.39 4.38 -7.38
N PRO A 92 9.93 3.67 -6.33
CA PRO A 92 10.81 3.05 -5.34
C PRO A 92 11.76 1.97 -5.89
N SER A 93 11.60 1.59 -7.16
CA SER A 93 12.53 0.73 -7.88
C SER A 93 13.79 1.45 -8.40
N ILE A 94 13.76 2.78 -8.47
CA ILE A 94 14.88 3.63 -8.86
C ILE A 94 15.86 3.74 -7.70
N ARG A 95 17.16 3.78 -8.03
CA ARG A 95 18.23 3.91 -7.04
C ARG A 95 18.62 5.37 -6.92
N GLU A 96 18.42 5.94 -5.74
CA GLU A 96 18.87 7.29 -5.42
C GLU A 96 20.31 7.28 -4.90
N GLU A 97 21.10 8.28 -5.24
CA GLU A 97 22.41 8.45 -4.59
C GLU A 97 22.21 8.91 -3.14
N GLY A 98 22.82 8.20 -2.18
CA GLY A 98 22.66 8.55 -0.78
C GLY A 98 23.63 7.83 0.13
N LYS A 99 23.98 8.48 1.24
CA LYS A 99 24.77 7.87 2.32
C LYS A 99 23.84 7.24 3.34
N ARG A 100 24.28 6.16 3.99
CA ARG A 100 23.53 5.54 5.10
C ARG A 100 23.32 6.58 6.21
N SER A 101 22.08 6.72 6.67
CA SER A 101 21.77 7.57 7.82
C SER A 101 22.12 6.82 9.11
N GLY A 102 22.67 7.49 10.12
CA GLY A 102 23.02 6.84 11.39
C GLY A 102 21.81 6.38 12.23
N ASN A 103 20.59 6.76 11.84
CA ASN A 103 19.37 6.59 12.65
C ASN A 103 18.42 5.46 12.17
N HIS A 104 18.85 4.63 11.22
CA HIS A 104 18.01 3.56 10.66
C HIS A 104 17.45 2.60 11.72
N ASP A 105 18.26 2.18 12.68
CA ASP A 105 17.87 1.18 13.69
C ASP A 105 16.67 1.64 14.52
N SER A 106 16.63 2.93 14.87
CA SER A 106 15.52 3.52 15.63
C SER A 106 14.21 3.55 14.84
N SER A 107 14.29 3.76 13.53
CA SER A 107 13.14 3.86 12.64
C SER A 107 12.56 2.48 12.39
N MET A 108 13.42 1.50 12.10
CA MET A 108 13.00 0.11 11.93
C MET A 108 12.42 -0.48 13.21
N ALA A 109 12.98 -0.19 14.39
CA ALA A 109 12.41 -0.65 15.67
C ALA A 109 10.98 -0.13 15.90
N PHE A 110 10.68 1.09 15.44
CA PHE A 110 9.32 1.63 15.48
C PHE A 110 8.42 0.94 14.44
N ILE A 111 8.89 0.79 13.20
CA ILE A 111 8.13 0.16 12.10
C ILE A 111 7.77 -1.29 12.42
N THR A 112 8.70 -2.07 12.99
CA THR A 112 8.49 -3.48 13.34
C THR A 112 7.53 -3.67 14.51
N SER A 113 7.12 -2.60 15.20
CA SER A 113 6.13 -2.66 16.28
C SER A 113 4.68 -2.73 15.79
N PHE A 114 4.44 -2.60 14.49
CA PHE A 114 3.10 -2.67 13.89
C PHE A 114 2.76 -4.09 13.43
N TYR A 115 1.46 -4.39 13.43
CA TYR A 115 0.94 -5.70 13.06
C TYR A 115 0.23 -5.73 11.71
N PHE A 116 -0.02 -4.57 11.09
CA PHE A 116 -0.67 -4.47 9.80
C PHE A 116 0.06 -3.45 8.92
N LEU A 117 0.18 -3.79 7.64
CA LEU A 117 0.69 -2.91 6.59
C LEU A 117 -0.40 -2.70 5.54
N ARG A 118 -0.73 -1.44 5.26
CA ARG A 118 -1.48 -1.05 4.08
C ARG A 118 -0.52 -0.50 3.04
N VAL A 119 -0.62 -0.98 1.81
CA VAL A 119 0.09 -0.40 0.65
C VAL A 119 -0.95 0.18 -0.29
N SER A 120 -0.80 1.46 -0.62
CA SER A 120 -1.72 2.19 -1.50
C SER A 120 -0.96 2.73 -2.71
N CYS A 121 -1.44 2.44 -3.93
CA CYS A 121 -0.75 2.78 -5.18
C CYS A 121 -1.73 3.18 -6.29
N PRO A 122 -1.50 4.32 -6.98
CA PRO A 122 -2.18 4.64 -8.22
C PRO A 122 -1.53 3.90 -9.40
N HIS A 123 -2.34 3.52 -10.38
CA HIS A 123 -1.92 3.03 -11.68
C HIS A 123 -2.64 3.80 -12.77
N LEU A 124 -1.89 4.22 -13.78
CA LEU A 124 -2.47 4.78 -15.00
C LEU A 124 -2.52 3.67 -16.05
N ILE A 125 -3.70 3.42 -16.60
CA ILE A 125 -3.91 2.47 -17.68
C ILE A 125 -4.27 3.25 -18.93
N ARG A 126 -3.58 2.99 -20.03
CA ARG A 126 -3.86 3.56 -21.35
C ARG A 126 -4.26 2.46 -22.30
N VAL A 127 -5.35 2.64 -23.02
CA VAL A 127 -5.81 1.71 -24.05
C VAL A 127 -6.02 2.47 -25.35
N SER A 128 -5.46 1.98 -26.44
CA SER A 128 -5.60 2.57 -27.78
C SER A 128 -5.71 1.49 -28.84
N LYS A 129 -6.20 1.82 -30.04
CA LYS A 129 -6.04 0.91 -31.19
C LYS A 129 -4.60 0.97 -31.73
N PRO A 130 -4.11 -0.07 -32.41
CA PRO A 130 -2.81 -0.03 -33.09
C PRO A 130 -2.72 1.18 -34.04
N GLY A 131 -1.70 2.03 -33.87
CA GLY A 131 -1.48 3.24 -34.68
C GLY A 131 -2.34 4.46 -34.30
N GLU A 132 -3.19 4.36 -33.28
CA GLU A 132 -4.05 5.45 -32.79
C GLU A 132 -3.66 5.92 -31.38
N GLU A 133 -2.39 5.88 -31.01
CA GLU A 133 -1.94 6.20 -29.65
C GLU A 133 -2.28 7.63 -29.20
N ALA A 134 -2.40 8.57 -30.13
CA ALA A 134 -2.80 9.94 -29.86
C ALA A 134 -4.24 10.03 -29.30
N TYR A 135 -5.07 9.02 -29.56
CA TYR A 135 -6.47 8.93 -29.13
C TYR A 135 -6.65 7.90 -28.01
N ALA A 136 -5.57 7.57 -27.28
CA ALA A 136 -5.63 6.61 -26.19
C ALA A 136 -6.63 7.05 -25.11
N GLU A 137 -7.49 6.12 -24.73
CA GLU A 137 -8.32 6.23 -23.54
C GLU A 137 -7.46 5.99 -22.30
N GLU A 138 -7.77 6.72 -21.24
CA GLU A 138 -7.03 6.65 -19.99
C GLU A 138 -7.98 6.34 -18.83
N SER A 139 -7.52 5.46 -17.94
CA SER A 139 -8.16 5.16 -16.67
C SER A 139 -7.12 5.26 -15.55
N LEU A 140 -7.36 6.13 -14.58
CA LEU A 140 -6.58 6.22 -13.34
C LEU A 140 -7.26 5.32 -12.31
N GLU A 141 -6.56 4.26 -11.92
CA GLU A 141 -7.02 3.23 -11.00
C GLU A 141 -6.22 3.32 -9.70
N PHE A 142 -6.89 3.20 -8.56
CA PHE A 142 -6.25 3.22 -7.25
C PHE A 142 -6.42 1.87 -6.57
N PHE A 143 -5.32 1.31 -6.07
CA PHE A 143 -5.27 0.02 -5.39
C PHE A 143 -4.82 0.21 -3.96
N ALA A 144 -5.49 -0.45 -3.02
CA ALA A 144 -5.04 -0.55 -1.64
C ALA A 144 -5.04 -2.01 -1.20
N ALA A 145 -3.97 -2.46 -0.58
CA ALA A 145 -3.84 -3.84 -0.10
C ALA A 145 -3.40 -3.86 1.35
N ASP A 146 -4.09 -4.66 2.16
CA ASP A 146 -3.82 -4.84 3.58
C ASP A 146 -3.13 -6.20 3.81
N PHE A 147 -2.03 -6.17 4.56
CA PHE A 147 -1.20 -7.32 4.90
C PHE A 147 -1.09 -7.45 6.42
N ALA A 148 -1.14 -8.69 6.91
CA ALA A 148 -0.77 -9.02 8.28
C ALA A 148 0.76 -9.05 8.40
N LEU A 149 1.33 -8.33 9.36
CA LEU A 149 2.76 -8.38 9.64
C LEU A 149 3.07 -9.51 10.66
N PRO A 150 4.20 -10.20 10.47
CA PRO A 150 4.55 -11.42 11.22
C PRO A 150 4.95 -11.20 12.68
N ALA A 151 4.90 -9.98 13.21
CA ALA A 151 5.02 -9.73 14.64
C ALA A 151 3.93 -10.46 15.46
N VAL A 152 2.88 -10.99 14.79
CA VAL A 152 1.93 -11.97 15.32
C VAL A 152 2.32 -13.39 14.84
N VAL A 153 3.18 -14.10 15.56
CA VAL A 153 3.57 -15.51 15.25
C VAL A 153 2.42 -16.52 15.46
N HIS A 154 1.17 -16.09 15.59
CA HIS A 154 0.06 -16.97 15.98
C HIS A 154 -1.21 -16.89 15.12
N LEU A 155 -1.22 -16.13 14.02
CA LEU A 155 -2.31 -16.25 13.06
C LEU A 155 -2.06 -17.47 12.17
N PRO A 156 -2.99 -18.44 12.08
CA PRO A 156 -2.91 -19.52 11.12
C PRO A 156 -3.21 -18.93 9.74
N THR A 157 -2.28 -18.18 9.17
CA THR A 157 -2.39 -17.75 7.78
C THR A 157 -2.08 -18.98 6.92
N SER A 158 -3.13 -19.65 6.47
CA SER A 158 -3.07 -20.73 5.48
C SER A 158 -2.56 -20.26 4.10
N SER A 159 -2.25 -18.96 3.95
CA SER A 159 -1.70 -18.41 2.72
C SER A 159 -0.24 -17.98 2.90
N SER A 160 0.57 -18.29 1.90
CA SER A 160 1.97 -17.91 1.77
C SER A 160 2.20 -16.40 1.56
N SER A 161 1.13 -15.58 1.52
CA SER A 161 1.20 -14.17 1.12
C SER A 161 0.93 -13.15 2.23
N HIS A 162 0.47 -13.56 3.42
CA HIS A 162 0.03 -12.67 4.53
C HIS A 162 -0.98 -11.59 4.11
N LEU A 163 -1.52 -11.67 2.89
CA LEU A 163 -2.46 -10.71 2.32
C LEU A 163 -3.84 -10.96 2.93
N ILE A 164 -4.44 -9.90 3.48
CA ILE A 164 -5.77 -9.92 4.10
C ILE A 164 -6.83 -9.54 3.07
N SER A 165 -6.60 -8.44 2.36
CA SER A 165 -7.55 -7.90 1.39
C SER A 165 -6.87 -7.00 0.36
N ILE A 166 -7.45 -6.92 -0.83
CA ILE A 166 -7.13 -5.92 -1.85
C ILE A 166 -8.43 -5.21 -2.21
N SER A 167 -8.41 -3.88 -2.24
CA SER A 167 -9.46 -3.04 -2.79
C SER A 167 -8.94 -2.25 -3.98
N HIS A 168 -9.87 -1.90 -4.87
CA HIS A 168 -9.62 -1.18 -6.11
C HIS A 168 -10.72 -0.15 -6.33
N THR A 169 -10.37 1.01 -6.87
CA THR A 169 -11.33 2.07 -7.22
C THR A 169 -10.85 2.84 -8.45
N THR A 170 -11.75 3.08 -9.40
CA THR A 170 -11.47 3.94 -10.56
C THR A 170 -11.69 5.40 -10.17
N LEU A 171 -10.63 6.21 -10.23
CA LEU A 171 -10.66 7.63 -9.83
C LEU A 171 -11.04 8.55 -10.98
N CYS A 172 -10.51 8.28 -12.17
CA CYS A 172 -10.81 9.06 -13.37
C CYS A 172 -10.80 8.14 -14.58
N ARG A 173 -11.83 8.22 -15.42
CA ARG A 173 -11.87 7.53 -16.71
C ARG A 173 -12.35 8.50 -17.77
N ARG A 174 -11.61 8.61 -18.88
CA ARG A 174 -12.11 9.36 -20.05
C ARG A 174 -13.19 8.54 -20.76
N PRO A 175 -14.26 9.17 -21.26
CA PRO A 175 -15.47 8.44 -21.64
C PRO A 175 -15.35 7.83 -23.04
N ASP A 176 -15.09 6.52 -23.09
CA ASP A 176 -15.69 5.62 -24.08
C ASP A 176 -15.83 4.22 -23.45
N THR A 177 -16.87 3.48 -23.83
CA THR A 177 -17.18 2.15 -23.30
C THR A 177 -16.62 1.03 -24.14
N ALA A 178 -16.16 1.33 -25.36
CA ALA A 178 -15.63 0.34 -26.31
C ALA A 178 -14.45 -0.47 -25.74
N ASN A 179 -13.59 0.18 -24.96
CA ASN A 179 -12.38 -0.43 -24.39
C ASN A 179 -12.57 -0.92 -22.94
N ARG A 180 -13.80 -0.94 -22.42
CA ARG A 180 -14.10 -1.40 -21.05
C ARG A 180 -13.55 -2.81 -20.75
N PRO A 181 -13.65 -3.81 -21.66
CA PRO A 181 -13.08 -5.14 -21.40
C PRO A 181 -11.55 -5.11 -21.19
N ALA A 182 -10.82 -4.33 -21.99
CA ALA A 182 -9.37 -4.18 -21.86
C ALA A 182 -8.97 -3.55 -20.52
N PHE A 183 -9.71 -2.53 -20.04
CA PHE A 183 -9.49 -1.97 -18.70
C PHE A 183 -9.77 -2.98 -17.59
N ILE A 184 -10.86 -3.76 -17.68
CA ILE A 184 -11.17 -4.81 -16.70
C ILE A 184 -10.06 -5.87 -16.66
N HIS A 185 -9.58 -6.28 -17.83
CA HIS A 185 -8.48 -7.23 -17.94
C HIS A 185 -7.20 -6.68 -17.29
N ALA A 186 -6.83 -5.43 -17.61
CA ALA A 186 -5.66 -4.77 -17.04
C ALA A 186 -5.74 -4.66 -15.51
N VAL A 187 -6.89 -4.28 -14.96
CA VAL A 187 -7.13 -4.25 -13.50
C VAL A 187 -7.00 -5.66 -12.90
N GLY A 188 -7.62 -6.65 -13.53
CA GLY A 188 -7.59 -8.05 -13.07
C GLY A 188 -6.17 -8.63 -13.00
N GLY A 189 -5.34 -8.37 -14.01
CA GLY A 189 -3.96 -8.88 -13.97
C GLY A 189 -3.03 -8.12 -13.05
N ILE A 190 -3.23 -6.82 -12.80
CA ILE A 190 -2.52 -6.11 -11.70
C ILE A 190 -2.86 -6.76 -10.35
N ILE A 191 -4.15 -7.00 -10.07
CA ILE A 191 -4.59 -7.67 -8.84
C ILE A 191 -3.95 -9.06 -8.73
N ARG A 192 -3.98 -9.85 -9.80
CA ARG A 192 -3.35 -11.18 -9.83
C ARG A 192 -1.83 -11.11 -9.58
N GLY A 193 -1.14 -10.10 -10.12
CA GLY A 193 0.28 -9.85 -9.88
C GLY A 193 0.58 -9.54 -8.41
N ILE A 194 -0.26 -8.73 -7.76
CA ILE A 194 -0.16 -8.43 -6.32
C ILE A 194 -0.42 -9.69 -5.48
N MET A 195 -1.46 -10.47 -5.83
CA MET A 195 -1.82 -11.71 -5.13
C MET A 195 -0.75 -12.80 -5.28
N ASN A 196 -0.03 -12.80 -6.41
CA ASN A 196 0.94 -13.83 -6.75
C ASN A 196 2.30 -13.20 -7.16
N PRO A 197 3.04 -12.58 -6.22
CA PRO A 197 4.25 -11.82 -6.54
C PRO A 197 5.32 -12.63 -7.27
N ARG A 198 5.38 -13.96 -7.02
CA ARG A 198 6.32 -14.88 -7.67
C ARG A 198 6.12 -15.01 -9.18
N LEU A 199 4.92 -14.72 -9.70
CA LEU A 199 4.64 -14.77 -11.14
C LEU A 199 5.41 -13.68 -11.89
N VAL A 200 5.56 -12.50 -11.28
CA VAL A 200 6.17 -11.31 -11.89
C VAL A 200 7.56 -11.00 -11.35
N PHE A 201 7.90 -11.55 -10.19
CA PHE A 201 9.16 -11.32 -9.52
C PHE A 201 9.67 -12.64 -8.92
N PRO A 202 10.40 -13.47 -9.69
CA PRO A 202 10.86 -14.79 -9.24
C PRO A 202 11.70 -14.75 -7.97
N THR A 203 12.38 -13.62 -7.72
CA THR A 203 13.20 -13.39 -6.52
C THR A 203 12.38 -13.00 -5.28
N PHE A 204 11.05 -12.90 -5.36
CA PHE A 204 10.20 -12.58 -4.21
C PHE A 204 10.19 -13.78 -3.23
N ARG A 205 10.92 -13.65 -2.11
CA ARG A 205 11.04 -14.70 -1.09
C ARG A 205 9.77 -14.74 -0.26
N THR A 206 9.05 -15.86 -0.14
CA THR A 206 7.85 -15.92 0.73
C THR A 206 8.15 -16.66 2.04
N PRO A 207 7.64 -16.20 3.20
CA PRO A 207 6.91 -14.94 3.39
C PRO A 207 7.85 -13.72 3.34
N TYR A 208 7.55 -12.73 2.49
CA TYR A 208 8.49 -11.67 2.07
C TYR A 208 8.62 -10.50 3.05
N LEU A 209 7.71 -10.40 4.02
CA LEU A 209 7.79 -9.43 5.12
C LEU A 209 8.16 -10.09 6.45
N THR A 210 8.69 -11.33 6.44
CA THR A 210 9.04 -12.08 7.65
C THR A 210 10.54 -12.34 7.76
N PRO A 211 11.26 -11.62 8.65
CA PRO A 211 10.83 -10.46 9.44
C PRO A 211 10.63 -9.20 8.58
N VAL A 212 9.98 -8.16 9.13
CA VAL A 212 9.80 -6.88 8.44
C VAL A 212 11.16 -6.18 8.38
N THR A 213 11.64 -5.92 7.16
CA THR A 213 12.91 -5.24 6.90
C THR A 213 12.72 -4.10 5.91
N ALA A 214 13.65 -3.13 5.88
CA ALA A 214 13.65 -2.07 4.88
C ALA A 214 13.72 -2.64 3.45
N GLU A 215 14.47 -3.74 3.25
CA GLU A 215 14.53 -4.45 1.97
C GLU A 215 13.17 -5.06 1.60
N GLY A 216 12.51 -5.76 2.54
CA GLY A 216 11.18 -6.34 2.29
C GLY A 216 10.12 -5.29 1.96
N LEU A 217 10.16 -4.14 2.64
CA LEU A 217 9.28 -3.00 2.33
C LEU A 217 9.62 -2.38 0.96
N SER A 218 10.90 -2.26 0.59
CA SER A 218 11.30 -1.81 -0.75
C SER A 218 10.83 -2.77 -1.84
N LEU A 219 10.92 -4.09 -1.63
CA LEU A 219 10.39 -5.09 -2.54
C LEU A 219 8.87 -4.96 -2.70
N MET A 220 8.15 -4.67 -1.62
CA MET A 220 6.71 -4.40 -1.68
C MET A 220 6.38 -3.16 -2.49
N ALA A 221 7.11 -2.08 -2.27
CA ALA A 221 6.96 -0.88 -3.08
C ALA A 221 7.18 -1.18 -4.57
N CYS A 222 8.26 -1.91 -4.91
CA CYS A 222 8.56 -2.32 -6.29
C CYS A 222 7.47 -3.22 -6.89
N LEU A 223 6.89 -4.11 -6.09
CA LEU A 223 5.80 -4.98 -6.52
C LEU A 223 4.62 -4.15 -7.03
N PHE A 224 4.17 -3.19 -6.21
CA PHE A 224 3.02 -2.34 -6.53
C PHE A 224 3.35 -1.38 -7.68
N THR A 225 4.45 -0.64 -7.61
CA THR A 225 4.71 0.44 -8.58
C THR A 225 5.11 -0.03 -9.98
N THR A 226 5.51 -1.30 -10.14
CA THR A 226 6.09 -1.76 -11.41
C THR A 226 5.85 -3.23 -11.71
N ARG A 227 6.12 -4.15 -10.77
CA ARG A 227 6.14 -5.58 -11.12
C ARG A 227 4.75 -6.15 -11.35
N ALA A 228 3.74 -5.76 -10.57
CA ALA A 228 2.38 -6.24 -10.74
C ALA A 228 1.82 -5.91 -12.14
N SER A 229 2.12 -4.70 -12.66
CA SER A 229 1.74 -4.28 -14.01
C SER A 229 2.43 -5.05 -15.13
N GLN A 230 3.66 -5.55 -14.92
CA GLN A 230 4.39 -6.31 -15.96
C GLN A 230 3.68 -7.60 -16.38
N LEU A 231 2.83 -8.16 -15.51
CA LEU A 231 2.04 -9.33 -15.85
C LEU A 231 1.08 -9.06 -17.03
N ILE A 232 0.52 -7.85 -17.10
CA ILE A 232 -0.38 -7.46 -18.19
C ILE A 232 0.37 -7.36 -19.51
N GLU A 233 1.56 -6.74 -19.50
CA GLU A 233 2.40 -6.65 -20.70
C GLU A 233 2.73 -8.05 -21.23
N LEU A 234 3.08 -9.00 -20.34
CA LEU A 234 3.43 -10.37 -20.74
C LEU A 234 2.25 -11.17 -21.31
N GLU A 235 1.06 -11.02 -20.75
CA GLU A 235 -0.11 -11.77 -21.20
C GLU A 235 -0.72 -11.18 -22.47
N TYR A 236 -0.66 -9.87 -22.63
CA TYR A 236 -1.25 -9.16 -23.75
C TYR A 236 -0.37 -9.14 -25.01
N THR A 237 0.93 -9.39 -24.88
CA THR A 237 1.85 -9.47 -26.04
C THR A 237 1.65 -10.77 -26.86
N ASN A 238 0.91 -11.77 -26.33
CA ASN A 238 0.76 -13.09 -26.96
C ASN A 238 -0.60 -13.34 -27.63
N ASP A 239 -1.58 -12.44 -27.48
CA ASP A 239 -2.85 -12.53 -28.23
C ASP A 239 -2.73 -11.67 -29.50
N GLU A 240 -2.25 -12.30 -30.58
CA GLU A 240 -2.20 -11.70 -31.93
C GLU A 240 -3.58 -11.30 -32.50
N GLU A 241 -4.68 -11.58 -31.79
CA GLU A 241 -6.06 -11.34 -32.24
C GLU A 241 -6.76 -10.12 -31.59
N GLU A 242 -6.17 -9.37 -30.66
CA GLU A 242 -6.87 -8.21 -30.07
C GLU A 242 -6.65 -6.87 -30.80
N ALA A 243 -7.76 -6.19 -31.09
CA ALA A 243 -7.86 -4.92 -31.82
C ALA A 243 -7.35 -3.67 -31.05
N VAL A 244 -6.77 -3.84 -29.85
CA VAL A 244 -6.36 -2.74 -28.97
C VAL A 244 -4.98 -3.01 -28.35
N VAL A 245 -4.38 -1.99 -27.76
CA VAL A 245 -3.02 -1.97 -27.20
C VAL A 245 -3.14 -1.39 -25.79
N ILE A 246 -2.76 -2.18 -24.78
CA ILE A 246 -2.73 -1.74 -23.39
C ILE A 246 -1.32 -1.27 -23.04
N ARG A 247 -1.21 -0.06 -22.49
CA ARG A 247 0.05 0.50 -21.96
C ARG A 247 -0.14 0.91 -20.50
N LEU A 248 0.88 0.68 -19.70
CA LEU A 248 0.91 1.00 -18.28
C LEU A 248 2.03 2.03 -18.03
N PRO A 249 1.76 3.34 -18.20
CA PRO A 249 2.72 4.38 -17.82
C PRO A 249 3.28 4.18 -16.42
N GLY A 250 4.56 4.54 -16.24
CA GLY A 250 5.26 4.35 -14.98
C GLY A 250 4.63 5.11 -13.80
N HIS A 251 4.98 4.68 -12.59
CA HIS A 251 4.46 5.20 -11.31
C HIS A 251 4.41 6.73 -11.22
N ALA A 252 5.49 7.42 -11.62
CA ALA A 252 5.56 8.88 -11.59
C ALA A 252 4.46 9.55 -12.44
N ALA A 253 4.12 8.96 -13.59
CA ALA A 253 3.03 9.47 -14.44
C ALA A 253 1.65 9.24 -13.81
N ALA A 254 1.46 8.12 -13.11
CA ALA A 254 0.22 7.84 -12.37
C ALA A 254 0.03 8.82 -11.20
N VAL A 255 1.09 9.09 -10.43
CA VAL A 255 1.07 10.08 -9.33
C VAL A 255 0.81 11.49 -9.85
N GLU A 256 1.46 11.90 -10.94
CA GLU A 256 1.22 13.22 -11.52
C GLU A 256 -0.23 13.35 -12.03
N ARG A 257 -0.75 12.30 -12.66
CA ARG A 257 -2.15 12.30 -13.10
C ARG A 257 -3.12 12.39 -11.93
N LEU A 258 -2.84 11.72 -10.81
CA LEU A 258 -3.63 11.82 -9.58
C LEU A 258 -3.68 13.27 -9.08
N ARG A 259 -2.52 13.95 -8.96
CA ARG A 259 -2.47 15.35 -8.52
C ARG A 259 -3.31 16.26 -9.41
N LEU A 260 -3.18 16.11 -10.72
CA LEU A 260 -3.99 16.89 -11.68
C LEU A 260 -5.49 16.64 -11.51
N CYS A 261 -5.90 15.41 -11.20
CA CYS A 261 -7.29 15.10 -10.90
C CYS A 261 -7.78 15.72 -9.59
N GLU A 262 -6.96 15.71 -8.54
CA GLU A 262 -7.26 16.33 -7.24
C GLU A 262 -7.30 17.87 -7.30
N GLU A 263 -6.46 18.48 -8.13
CA GLU A 263 -6.47 19.92 -8.37
C GLU A 263 -7.67 20.36 -9.22
N ALA A 264 -8.02 19.58 -10.24
CA ALA A 264 -9.14 19.90 -11.15
C ALA A 264 -10.52 19.65 -10.50
N ALA A 265 -10.59 18.75 -9.53
CA ALA A 265 -11.76 18.52 -8.71
C ALA A 265 -11.30 18.43 -7.26
N PRO A 266 -11.43 19.49 -6.43
CA PRO A 266 -11.21 19.34 -5.00
C PRO A 266 -12.19 18.26 -4.54
N LEU A 267 -11.67 17.07 -4.26
CA LEU A 267 -12.46 15.88 -3.96
C LEU A 267 -13.42 16.23 -2.83
N ARG A 268 -14.69 16.47 -3.16
CA ARG A 268 -15.76 16.31 -2.19
C ARG A 268 -15.77 14.83 -1.87
N LEU A 269 -15.11 14.48 -0.77
CA LEU A 269 -15.37 13.26 -0.03
C LEU A 269 -16.83 13.30 0.44
N THR A 270 -17.75 13.02 -0.47
CA THR A 270 -19.11 12.62 -0.14
C THR A 270 -19.23 11.17 -0.52
N ALA A 271 -19.31 10.35 0.52
CA ALA A 271 -19.75 8.97 0.43
C ALA A 271 -21.05 8.86 -0.36
N THR A 272 -21.29 7.62 -0.82
CA THR A 272 -22.46 7.08 -1.51
C THR A 272 -22.59 7.43 -2.99
N GLU A 273 -22.23 6.46 -3.84
CA GLU A 273 -23.22 5.65 -4.56
C GLU A 273 -22.62 4.28 -4.94
N THR A 274 -23.52 3.31 -5.04
CA THR A 274 -23.36 1.86 -4.82
C THR A 274 -22.91 1.05 -6.05
N GLY A 275 -22.17 -0.05 -5.79
CA GLY A 275 -22.07 -1.27 -6.61
C GLY A 275 -20.84 -1.28 -7.52
N VAL A 276 -19.82 -2.12 -7.30
CA VAL A 276 -19.89 -3.59 -7.21
C VAL A 276 -18.98 -4.08 -6.08
N ASP A 277 -19.57 -4.74 -5.08
CA ASP A 277 -18.83 -5.52 -4.08
C ASP A 277 -18.23 -6.76 -4.76
N GLY A 278 -16.99 -6.63 -5.25
CA GLY A 278 -16.15 -7.77 -5.61
C GLY A 278 -15.53 -8.41 -4.37
N ARG A 279 -16.35 -8.85 -3.41
CA ARG A 279 -15.87 -9.72 -2.33
C ARG A 279 -15.58 -11.10 -2.94
N PHE A 280 -14.32 -11.38 -3.25
CA PHE A 280 -13.88 -12.77 -3.44
C PHE A 280 -13.86 -13.46 -2.08
N GLY A 281 -15.03 -13.91 -1.64
CA GLY A 281 -15.17 -14.85 -0.55
C GLY A 281 -14.79 -16.25 -1.04
N LEU A 282 -13.86 -16.89 -0.35
CA LEU A 282 -13.60 -18.32 -0.51
C LEU A 282 -14.82 -19.10 0.01
N SER A 283 -15.77 -19.43 -0.87
CA SER A 283 -16.78 -20.45 -0.56
C SER A 283 -16.13 -21.81 -0.72
N GLY A 284 -15.77 -22.42 0.40
CA GLY A 284 -15.48 -23.85 0.45
C GLY A 284 -16.77 -24.63 0.20
N ASP A 285 -16.87 -25.23 -0.98
CA ASP A 285 -17.90 -26.22 -1.26
C ASP A 285 -17.68 -27.43 -0.35
N ARG A 286 -18.58 -27.58 0.62
CA ARG A 286 -18.87 -28.89 1.23
C ARG A 286 -19.77 -29.65 0.27
N ILE A 287 -19.22 -30.65 -0.38
CA ILE A 287 -20.01 -31.77 -0.91
C ILE A 287 -19.92 -32.89 0.14
N GLY A 288 -21.01 -33.12 0.86
CA GLY A 288 -21.34 -34.43 1.44
C GLY A 288 -22.25 -35.20 0.47
N PRO A 289 -22.64 -36.45 0.74
CA PRO A 289 -22.67 -37.14 2.03
C PRO A 289 -21.42 -37.98 2.35
#